data_AF-A0A1G1NCK8-F1
#
_entry.id   AF-A0A1G1NCK8-F1
#
_cell.length_a   1.000
_cell.length_b   1.000
_cell.length_c   1.000
_cell.angle_alpha   90.00
_cell.angle_beta   90.00
_cell.angle_gamma   90.00
#
_symmetry.space_group_name_H-M   'P 1'
#
loop_
_entity.id
_entity.type
_entity.pdbx_description
1 polymer ?
#
loop_
_entity_poly.entity_id
_entity_poly.type
_entity_poly.pdbx_seq_one_letter_code
_entity_poly.pdbx_strand_id
1 'polypeptide(L)'
;MRQAKLTRQEKTIEEALVKGEYVDVNHQQFAQIAQAIKARKKDSVLNIRINSQDLESIRQKARRLGIKYQTFISEFLHRLAQS
;
A
#
# COMPACT_ATOMS: atom_id res chain seq x y z
N MET A 1 -10.73 -27.20 -31.80
CA MET A 1 -10.89 -25.83 -31.25
C MET A 1 -9.52 -25.16 -31.25
N ARG A 2 -9.37 -23.95 -31.80
CA ARG A 2 -8.09 -23.23 -31.81
C ARG A 2 -7.77 -22.82 -30.36
N GLN A 3 -6.67 -23.33 -29.80
CA GLN A 3 -6.16 -22.86 -28.51
C GLN A 3 -5.65 -21.42 -28.69
N ALA A 4 -6.33 -20.45 -28.09
CA ALA A 4 -5.83 -19.10 -28.01
C ALA A 4 -4.54 -19.10 -27.18
N LYS A 5 -3.48 -18.49 -27.70
CA LYS A 5 -2.20 -18.40 -27.01
C LYS A 5 -2.31 -17.30 -25.96
N LEU A 6 -2.63 -17.69 -24.72
CA LEU A 6 -2.74 -16.77 -23.59
C LEU A 6 -1.44 -15.98 -23.43
N THR A 7 -1.59 -14.67 -23.22
CA THR A 7 -0.49 -13.79 -22.84
C THR A 7 0.00 -14.14 -21.44
N ARG A 8 1.19 -13.64 -21.08
CA ARG A 8 1.78 -13.90 -19.76
C ARG A 8 0.88 -13.43 -18.61
N GLN A 9 0.18 -12.31 -18.79
CA GLN A 9 -0.74 -11.77 -17.78
C GLN A 9 -1.96 -12.65 -17.61
N GLU A 10 -2.57 -13.11 -18.71
CA GLU A 10 -3.74 -13.97 -18.67
C GLU A 10 -3.44 -15.33 -18.03
N LYS A 11 -2.26 -15.91 -18.29
CA LYS A 11 -1.81 -17.13 -17.60
C LYS A 11 -1.69 -16.94 -16.09
N THR A 12 -1.13 -15.82 -15.64
CA THR A 12 -1.01 -15.54 -14.20
C THR A 12 -2.38 -15.41 -13.53
N ILE A 13 -3.34 -14.79 -14.21
CA ILE A 13 -4.72 -14.68 -13.71
C ILE A 13 -5.37 -16.07 -13.64
N GLU A 14 -5.20 -16.90 -14.67
CA GLU A 14 -5.71 -18.28 -14.70
C GLU A 14 -5.12 -19.12 -13.56
N GLU A 15 -3.80 -19.08 -13.37
CA GLU A 15 -3.12 -19.79 -12.29
C GLU A 15 -3.59 -19.35 -10.90
N ALA A 16 -3.77 -18.04 -10.70
CA ALA A 16 -4.28 -17.49 -9.44
C ALA A 16 -5.75 -17.85 -9.18
N LEU A 17 -6.55 -17.93 -10.25
CA LEU A 17 -7.94 -18.38 -10.20
C LEU A 17 -8.04 -19.85 -9.82
N VAL A 18 -7.22 -20.71 -10.43
CA VAL A 18 -7.16 -22.15 -10.12
C VAL A 18 -6.66 -22.39 -8.70
N LYS A 19 -5.75 -21.55 -8.18
CA LYS A 19 -5.26 -21.61 -6.80
C LYS A 19 -6.28 -21.10 -5.76
N GLY A 20 -7.40 -20.52 -6.20
CA GLY A 20 -8.41 -19.96 -5.29
C GLY A 20 -7.94 -18.70 -4.55
N GLU A 21 -7.01 -17.94 -5.13
CA GLU A 21 -6.46 -16.72 -4.52
C GLU A 21 -7.43 -15.53 -4.58
N TYR A 22 -8.48 -15.61 -5.41
CA TYR A 22 -9.50 -14.58 -5.54
C TYR A 22 -10.68 -14.83 -4.61
N VAL A 23 -11.10 -13.78 -3.91
CA VAL A 23 -12.30 -13.78 -3.06
C VAL A 23 -13.41 -13.03 -3.80
N ASP A 24 -14.58 -13.65 -3.88
CA ASP A 24 -15.77 -13.01 -4.44
C ASP A 24 -16.24 -11.88 -3.50
N VAL A 25 -16.32 -10.67 -4.03
CA VAL A 25 -16.70 -9.46 -3.28
C VAL A 25 -17.80 -8.73 -4.02
N ASN A 26 -18.77 -8.20 -3.28
CA ASN A 26 -19.83 -7.38 -3.87
C ASN A 26 -19.22 -6.13 -4.54
N HIS A 27 -19.84 -5.63 -5.61
CA HIS A 27 -19.40 -4.46 -6.35
C HIS A 27 -19.16 -3.23 -5.45
N GLN A 28 -19.98 -3.02 -4.42
CA GLN A 28 -19.77 -1.94 -3.44
C GLN A 28 -18.50 -2.15 -2.60
N GLN A 29 -18.23 -3.37 -2.15
CA GLN A 29 -17.03 -3.71 -1.39
C GLN A 29 -15.78 -3.57 -2.27
N PHE A 30 -15.85 -4.03 -3.52
CA PHE A 30 -14.78 -3.85 -4.49
C PHE A 30 -14.44 -2.37 -4.70
N ALA A 31 -15.46 -1.52 -4.89
CA ALA A 31 -15.27 -0.08 -5.06
C ALA A 31 -14.62 0.56 -3.82
N GLN A 32 -15.03 0.17 -2.61
CA GLN A 32 -14.42 0.65 -1.37
C GLN A 32 -12.95 0.22 -1.25
N ILE A 33 -12.64 -1.05 -1.55
CA ILE A 33 -11.27 -1.56 -1.53
C ILE A 33 -10.40 -0.81 -2.55
N ALA A 34 -10.89 -0.67 -3.79
CA ALA A 34 -10.19 0.07 -4.84
C ALA A 34 -9.94 1.53 -4.45
N GLN A 35 -10.93 2.18 -3.84
CA GLN A 35 -10.80 3.56 -3.36
C GLN A 35 -9.79 3.67 -2.21
N ALA A 36 -9.79 2.73 -1.26
CA ALA A 36 -8.83 2.69 -0.17
C ALA A 36 -7.39 2.47 -0.67
N ILE A 37 -7.19 1.59 -1.65
CA ILE A 37 -5.90 1.36 -2.31
C ILE A 37 -5.44 2.64 -3.03
N LYS A 38 -6.35 3.29 -3.77
CA LYS A 38 -6.06 4.55 -4.47
C LYS A 38 -5.69 5.67 -3.51
N ALA A 39 -6.41 5.80 -2.39
CA ALA A 39 -6.14 6.80 -1.35
C ALA A 39 -4.81 6.56 -0.62
N ARG A 40 -4.35 5.31 -0.51
CA ARG A 40 -3.04 4.96 0.09
C ARG A 40 -1.88 5.06 -0.90
N LYS A 41 -2.13 5.36 -2.18
CA LYS A 41 -1.06 5.49 -3.18
C LYS A 41 -0.16 6.67 -2.80
N LYS A 42 1.13 6.41 -2.60
CA LYS A 42 2.15 7.43 -2.37
C LYS A 42 2.63 7.97 -3.70
N ASP A 43 1.97 9.00 -4.21
CA ASP A 43 2.22 9.62 -5.51
C ASP A 43 2.89 11.00 -5.43
N SER A 44 3.00 11.57 -4.23
CA SER A 44 3.61 12.88 -4.00
C SER A 44 4.84 12.80 -3.08
N VAL A 45 5.86 13.62 -3.37
CA VAL A 45 7.09 13.72 -2.56
C VAL A 45 7.06 14.99 -1.72
N LEU A 46 7.33 14.87 -0.42
CA LEU A 46 7.40 15.97 0.53
C LEU A 46 8.84 16.12 1.05
N ASN A 47 9.46 17.27 0.81
CA ASN A 47 10.80 17.60 1.32
C ASN A 47 10.69 18.50 2.54
N ILE A 48 11.21 18.06 3.70
CA ILE A 48 11.12 18.80 4.98
C ILE A 48 12.52 18.93 5.58
N ARG A 49 12.88 20.13 6.05
CA ARG A 49 14.05 20.32 6.92
C ARG A 49 13.64 20.16 8.37
N ILE A 50 14.40 19.38 9.13
CA ILE A 50 14.20 19.15 10.55
C ILE A 50 15.54 19.20 11.28
N ASN A 51 15.53 19.50 12.56
CA ASN A 51 16.75 19.48 13.38
C ASN A 51 17.26 18.04 13.56
N SER A 52 18.57 17.90 13.71
CA SER A 52 19.21 16.59 13.91
C SER A 52 18.71 15.88 15.18
N GLN A 53 18.48 16.63 16.26
CA GLN A 53 17.97 16.10 17.52
C GLN A 53 16.54 15.55 17.41
N ASP A 54 15.69 16.21 16.61
CA ASP A 54 14.33 15.75 16.35
C ASP A 54 14.34 14.49 15.49
N LEU A 55 15.19 14.43 14.46
CA LEU A 55 15.36 13.25 13.62
C LEU A 55 15.83 12.03 14.42
N GLU A 56 16.75 12.22 15.36
CA GLU A 56 17.20 11.15 16.28
C GLU A 56 16.05 10.67 17.18
N SER A 57 15.29 11.60 17.75
CA SER A 57 14.15 11.27 18.62
C SER A 57 13.07 10.48 17.87
N ILE A 58 12.78 10.87 16.62
CA ILE A 58 11.85 10.14 15.74
C ILE A 58 12.39 8.74 15.43
N ARG A 59 13.69 8.62 15.10
CA ARG A 59 14.33 7.32 14.85
C ARG A 59 14.23 6.40 16.07
N GLN A 60 14.46 6.91 17.29
CA GLN A 60 14.30 6.11 18.50
C GLN A 60 12.86 5.64 18.70
N LYS A 61 11.87 6.52 18.52
CA LYS A 61 10.45 6.14 18.62
C LYS A 61 10.08 5.06 17.62
N ALA A 62 10.51 5.20 16.36
CA ALA A 62 10.26 4.21 15.32
C ALA A 62 10.94 2.86 15.61
N ARG A 63 12.18 2.87 16.13
CA ARG A 63 12.90 1.66 16.56
C ARG A 63 12.18 0.93 17.68
N ARG A 64 11.65 1.65 18.68
CA ARG A 64 10.85 1.05 19.77
C ARG A 64 9.61 0.34 19.24
N LEU A 65 9.02 0.85 18.16
CA LEU A 65 7.86 0.26 17.48
C LEU A 65 8.24 -0.80 16.44
N GLY A 66 9.54 -1.07 16.22
CA GLY A 66 10.01 -2.05 15.24
C GLY A 66 9.78 -1.65 13.77
N ILE A 67 9.57 -0.36 13.48
CA ILE A 67 9.28 0.14 12.13
C ILE A 67 10.33 1.12 11.64
N LYS A 68 10.43 1.29 10.32
CA LYS A 68 11.29 2.31 9.72
C LYS A 68 10.79 3.72 10.10
N TYR A 69 11.71 4.64 10.36
CA TYR A 69 11.35 6.01 10.75
C TYR A 69 10.56 6.75 9.67
N GLN A 70 10.81 6.46 8.38
CA GLN A 70 10.02 7.01 7.28
C GLN A 70 8.57 6.51 7.32
N THR A 71 8.35 5.23 7.68
CA THR A 71 7.02 4.66 7.84
C THR A 71 6.29 5.31 9.01
N PHE A 72 6.99 5.51 10.14
CA PHE A 72 6.43 6.21 11.29
C PHE A 72 6.00 7.64 10.95
N ILE A 73 6.85 8.41 10.25
CA ILE A 73 6.52 9.76 9.80
C ILE A 73 5.33 9.73 8.82
N SER A 74 5.33 8.79 7.86
CA SER A 74 4.24 8.67 6.89
C SER A 74 2.89 8.41 7.56
N GLU A 75 2.84 7.51 8.56
CA GLU A 75 1.63 7.21 9.33
C GLU A 75 1.14 8.41 10.14
N PHE A 76 2.07 9.15 10.76
CA PHE A 76 1.71 10.35 11.51
C PHE A 76 1.12 11.44 10.62
N LEU A 77 1.73 11.70 9.46
CA LEU A 77 1.21 12.63 8.46
C LEU A 77 -0.15 12.18 7.92
N HIS A 78 -0.32 10.87 7.67
CA HIS A 78 -1.60 10.33 7.21
C HIS A 78 -2.72 10.53 8.24
N ARG A 79 -2.44 10.23 9.51
CA ARG A 79 -3.37 10.50 10.61
C ARG A 79 -3.74 11.98 10.66
N LEU A 80 -2.75 12.88 10.62
CA LEU A 80 -3.01 14.32 10.64
C LEU A 80 -3.88 14.80 9.47
N ALA A 81 -3.70 14.25 8.26
CA ALA A 81 -4.47 14.65 7.08
C ALA A 81 -5.91 14.09 7.06
N GLN A 82 -6.17 13.01 7.81
CA GLN A 82 -7.49 12.37 7.94
C GLN A 82 -8.20 12.72 9.25
N SER A 83 -7.56 13.51 10.13
CA SER A 83 -8.13 13.99 11.40
C SER A 83 -8.98 15.23 11.18
#